data_AF-A0A958CA16-F1
#
_entry.id   AF-A0A958CA16-F1
#
_cell.length_a   1.000
_cell.length_b   1.000
_cell.length_c   1.000
_cell.angle_alpha   90.00
_cell.angle_beta   90.00
_cell.angle_gamma   90.00
#
_symmetry.space_group_name_H-M   'P 1'
#
loop_
_entity.id
_entity.type
_entity.pdbx_description
1 polymer ?
#
loop_
_entity_poly.entity_id
_entity_poly.type
_entity_poly.pdbx_seq_one_letter_code
_entity_poly.pdbx_strand_id
1 'polypeptide(L)'
;MGLAPRGGGRARTGSIQRGADSGGASACYYVYNTVPWSGSSITFDVTVPYTDNYYLWARAMGLDWDQNSFWVSVDGAPFFHYEINQFAGQWTWGWEQVHAEGQPVAPFALTAGQHTIVFSSRESFSRLDAVVLVNRSVYVPTQFTPCGTTPTPTATAPPTRTATATPTSTSTPSPTATATPTRTATQTPTRTMTATPTSTSTATATPTHTPTATPTATPVRRYLPLILHR
;
A
#
# COMPACT_ATOMS: atom_id res chain seq x y z
N MET A 1 8.09 -21.85 -10.31
CA MET A 1 8.74 -20.54 -10.09
C MET A 1 8.06 -19.56 -11.04
N GLY A 2 7.19 -18.64 -10.64
CA GLY A 2 7.15 -17.85 -9.42
C GLY A 2 7.47 -16.41 -9.81
N LEU A 3 6.45 -15.63 -10.20
CA LEU A 3 6.55 -14.18 -10.34
C LEU A 3 5.27 -13.54 -9.80
N ALA A 4 5.40 -12.89 -8.65
CA ALA A 4 4.38 -12.13 -7.95
C ALA A 4 4.15 -10.75 -8.60
N PRO A 5 2.95 -10.15 -8.50
CA PRO A 5 2.78 -8.72 -8.70
C PRO A 5 2.67 -7.95 -7.37
N ARG A 6 3.33 -6.78 -7.38
CA ARG A 6 3.51 -5.82 -6.28
C ARG A 6 2.21 -5.08 -5.90
N GLY A 7 2.11 -4.75 -4.62
CA GLY A 7 0.95 -4.16 -3.96
C GLY A 7 0.48 -2.81 -4.54
N GLY A 8 -0.77 -2.83 -4.97
CA GLY A 8 -1.64 -1.70 -5.22
C GLY A 8 -3.04 -2.25 -5.07
N GLY A 9 -3.80 -1.77 -4.09
CA GLY A 9 -5.07 -2.39 -3.75
C GLY A 9 -6.05 -2.34 -4.90
N ARG A 10 -6.53 -3.51 -5.32
CA ARG A 10 -7.42 -3.66 -6.48
C ARG A 10 -8.82 -3.90 -5.96
N ALA A 11 -9.76 -3.05 -6.35
CA ALA A 11 -11.15 -3.44 -6.25
C ALA A 11 -11.43 -4.62 -7.19
N ARG A 12 -11.65 -5.81 -6.62
CA ARG A 12 -12.13 -6.98 -7.35
C ARG A 12 -13.65 -6.96 -7.30
N THR A 13 -14.28 -6.69 -8.44
CA THR A 13 -15.73 -6.60 -8.55
C THR A 13 -16.34 -7.98 -8.74
N GLY A 14 -17.13 -8.42 -7.76
CA GLY A 14 -18.18 -9.41 -7.98
C GLY A 14 -19.50 -8.68 -8.15
N SER A 15 -19.82 -8.19 -9.35
CA SER A 15 -21.16 -7.68 -9.75
C SER A 15 -21.80 -6.48 -9.00
N ILE A 16 -21.04 -5.56 -8.39
CA ILE A 16 -21.60 -4.23 -8.05
C ILE A 16 -21.69 -3.34 -9.29
N GLN A 17 -22.72 -2.50 -9.40
CA GLN A 17 -22.90 -1.55 -10.51
C GLN A 17 -22.27 -0.19 -10.19
N ARG A 18 -22.05 0.62 -11.24
CA ARG A 18 -21.55 1.99 -11.14
C ARG A 18 -22.64 2.97 -11.56
N GLY A 19 -22.99 3.89 -10.68
CA GLY A 19 -23.87 5.02 -10.96
C GLY A 19 -23.07 6.30 -11.23
N ALA A 20 -23.74 7.31 -11.77
CA ALA A 20 -23.18 8.63 -12.00
C ALA A 20 -24.04 9.71 -11.33
N ASP A 21 -23.40 10.65 -10.65
CA ASP A 21 -24.04 11.83 -10.08
C ASP A 21 -23.03 12.99 -10.14
N SER A 22 -23.27 13.91 -11.08
CA SER A 22 -22.39 15.05 -11.30
C SER A 22 -22.56 16.18 -10.30
N GLY A 23 -23.64 16.17 -9.50
CA GLY A 23 -23.95 17.21 -8.52
C GLY A 23 -23.48 16.88 -7.11
N GLY A 24 -23.26 15.60 -6.79
CA GLY A 24 -23.01 15.17 -5.42
C GLY A 24 -21.91 14.13 -5.22
N ALA A 25 -21.68 13.21 -6.15
CA ALA A 25 -20.74 12.10 -5.94
C ALA A 25 -19.26 12.48 -6.16
N SER A 26 -18.37 11.82 -5.43
CA SER A 26 -16.93 11.90 -5.60
C SER A 26 -16.54 11.50 -7.02
N ALA A 27 -15.78 12.36 -7.70
CA ALA A 27 -15.37 12.17 -9.08
C ALA A 27 -16.54 11.84 -10.03
N CYS A 28 -17.76 12.25 -9.68
CA CYS A 28 -19.03 12.00 -10.38
C CYS A 28 -19.59 10.57 -10.32
N TYR A 29 -19.04 9.67 -9.51
CA TYR A 29 -19.45 8.27 -9.56
C TYR A 29 -19.58 7.65 -8.19
N TYR A 30 -20.53 6.72 -8.08
CA TYR A 30 -20.73 5.89 -6.91
C TYR A 30 -20.97 4.45 -7.35
N VAL A 31 -20.96 3.52 -6.41
CA VAL A 31 -21.35 2.14 -6.63
C VAL A 31 -22.67 1.83 -5.92
N TYR A 32 -23.45 0.95 -6.52
CA TYR A 32 -24.74 0.51 -6.00
C TYR A 32 -25.06 -0.87 -6.57
N ASN A 33 -26.15 -1.48 -6.11
CA ASN A 33 -26.68 -2.69 -6.72
C ASN A 33 -28.16 -2.54 -7.07
N THR A 34 -28.68 -3.30 -8.04
CA THR A 34 -30.12 -3.31 -8.36
C THR A 34 -30.88 -4.45 -7.70
N VAL A 35 -30.17 -5.51 -7.28
CA VAL A 35 -30.77 -6.71 -6.69
C VAL A 35 -30.36 -6.80 -5.23
N PRO A 36 -31.30 -6.88 -4.28
CA PRO A 36 -30.94 -6.97 -2.88
C PRO A 36 -30.46 -8.40 -2.56
N TRP A 37 -29.61 -8.56 -1.55
CA TRP A 37 -29.03 -9.85 -1.12
C TRP A 37 -28.39 -10.71 -2.22
N SER A 38 -27.92 -10.14 -3.33
CA SER A 38 -27.32 -10.91 -4.43
C SER A 38 -25.92 -11.45 -4.14
N GLY A 39 -25.30 -11.03 -3.03
CA GLY A 39 -23.89 -11.30 -2.72
C GLY A 39 -22.92 -10.48 -3.57
N SER A 40 -23.44 -9.55 -4.38
CA SER A 40 -22.64 -8.68 -5.22
C SER A 40 -21.85 -7.72 -4.35
N SER A 41 -20.54 -7.61 -4.57
CA SER A 41 -19.66 -6.88 -3.67
C SER A 41 -18.58 -6.07 -4.39
N ILE A 42 -18.09 -5.07 -3.66
CA ILE A 42 -16.85 -4.36 -3.90
C ILE A 42 -15.89 -4.63 -2.75
N THR A 43 -14.67 -5.03 -3.10
CA THR A 43 -13.57 -5.20 -2.14
C THR A 43 -12.62 -4.01 -2.25
N PHE A 44 -12.14 -3.51 -1.12
CA PHE A 44 -11.02 -2.58 -1.04
C PHE A 44 -9.86 -3.32 -0.41
N ASP A 45 -8.76 -3.49 -1.15
CA ASP A 45 -7.51 -3.88 -0.51
C ASP A 45 -6.83 -2.62 0.01
N VAL A 46 -6.52 -2.60 1.30
CA VAL A 46 -5.86 -1.47 1.97
C VAL A 46 -4.58 -1.95 2.61
N THR A 47 -3.62 -1.06 2.78
CA THR A 47 -2.41 -1.34 3.55
C THR A 47 -2.32 -0.33 4.68
N VAL A 48 -2.34 -0.80 5.91
CA VAL A 48 -2.21 0.04 7.10
C VAL A 48 -0.76 -0.04 7.62
N PRO A 49 -0.13 1.09 7.96
CA PRO A 49 1.29 1.14 8.29
C PRO A 49 1.62 0.64 9.71
N TYR A 50 0.63 0.66 10.61
CA TYR A 50 0.80 0.35 12.03
C TYR A 50 -0.33 -0.55 12.52
N THR A 51 0.00 -1.44 13.46
CA THR A 51 -1.00 -2.19 14.23
C THR A 51 -1.69 -1.21 15.18
N ASP A 52 -2.98 -0.97 14.97
CA ASP A 52 -3.75 0.03 15.74
C ASP A 52 -5.26 -0.18 15.55
N ASN A 53 -6.04 0.65 16.23
CA ASN A 53 -7.48 0.77 16.08
C ASN A 53 -7.82 1.78 14.97
N TYR A 54 -8.49 1.30 13.91
CA TYR A 54 -8.90 2.12 12.77
C TYR A 54 -10.41 2.29 12.71
N TYR A 55 -10.85 3.51 12.42
CA TYR A 55 -12.23 3.85 12.11
C TYR A 55 -12.42 3.85 10.59
N LEU A 56 -13.38 3.06 10.13
CA LEU A 56 -13.83 3.06 8.75
C LEU A 56 -14.96 4.08 8.61
N TRP A 57 -14.80 5.02 7.70
CA TRP A 57 -15.80 5.99 7.29
C TRP A 57 -16.26 5.65 5.89
N ALA A 58 -17.57 5.80 5.64
CA ALA A 58 -18.14 5.74 4.30
C ALA A 58 -18.82 7.07 3.98
N ARG A 59 -18.63 7.54 2.74
CA ARG A 59 -19.52 8.50 2.13
C ARG A 59 -20.57 7.71 1.39
N ALA A 60 -21.80 7.79 1.86
CA ALA A 60 -22.90 6.97 1.37
C ALA A 60 -24.20 7.77 1.30
N MET A 61 -25.18 7.20 0.61
CA MET A 61 -26.52 7.76 0.47
C MET A 61 -27.51 6.61 0.29
N GLY A 62 -28.50 6.54 1.19
CA GLY A 62 -29.72 5.77 0.95
C GLY A 62 -30.73 6.57 0.12
N LEU A 63 -31.77 5.92 -0.38
CA LEU A 63 -32.86 6.58 -1.13
C LEU A 63 -34.19 6.60 -0.38
N ASP A 64 -34.39 5.59 0.45
CA ASP A 64 -35.47 5.45 1.42
C ASP A 64 -35.05 4.39 2.44
N TRP A 65 -35.95 4.03 3.35
CA TRP A 65 -35.71 3.08 4.43
C TRP A 65 -35.54 1.61 3.99
N ASP A 66 -35.77 1.31 2.70
CA ASP A 66 -35.59 -0.03 2.14
C ASP A 66 -34.42 -0.07 1.14
N GLN A 67 -33.70 1.05 1.01
CA GLN A 67 -32.64 1.29 0.02
C GLN A 67 -31.47 2.05 0.66
N ASN A 68 -31.04 1.63 1.84
CA ASN A 68 -30.09 2.37 2.67
C ASN A 68 -29.08 1.51 3.41
N SER A 69 -28.85 0.25 3.02
CA SER A 69 -27.87 -0.59 3.73
C SER A 69 -26.93 -1.42 2.86
N PHE A 70 -25.83 -1.85 3.49
CA PHE A 70 -24.85 -2.80 2.96
C PHE A 70 -24.50 -3.88 4.00
N TRP A 71 -24.07 -5.04 3.52
CA TRP A 71 -23.29 -5.98 4.34
C TRP A 71 -21.82 -5.57 4.30
N VAL A 72 -21.15 -5.52 5.45
CA VAL A 72 -19.73 -5.17 5.52
C VAL A 72 -18.91 -6.27 6.21
N SER A 73 -17.74 -6.58 5.66
CA SER A 73 -16.78 -7.52 6.24
C SER A 73 -15.36 -6.94 6.15
N VAL A 74 -14.56 -7.15 7.19
CA VAL A 74 -13.14 -6.78 7.24
C VAL A 74 -12.33 -8.05 7.46
N ASP A 75 -11.34 -8.30 6.61
CA ASP A 75 -10.46 -9.48 6.62
C ASP A 75 -11.18 -10.83 6.65
N GLY A 76 -12.36 -10.90 6.01
CA GLY A 76 -13.16 -12.12 5.97
C GLY A 76 -13.86 -12.45 7.29
N ALA A 77 -13.88 -11.52 8.25
CA ALA A 77 -14.74 -11.62 9.43
C ALA A 77 -16.23 -11.74 9.02
N PRO A 78 -17.09 -12.30 9.89
CA PRO A 78 -18.53 -12.37 9.61
C PRO A 78 -19.09 -11.02 9.18
N PHE A 79 -19.96 -11.04 8.17
CA PHE A 79 -20.61 -9.83 7.70
C PHE A 79 -21.49 -9.24 8.80
N PHE A 80 -21.38 -7.93 9.00
CA PHE A 80 -22.33 -7.16 9.80
C PHE A 80 -23.15 -6.24 8.91
N HIS A 81 -24.31 -5.88 9.43
CA HIS A 81 -25.24 -5.01 8.78
C HIS A 81 -24.86 -3.54 9.03
N TYR A 82 -24.53 -2.79 7.98
CA TYR A 82 -24.30 -1.35 8.03
C TYR A 82 -25.49 -0.61 7.43
N GLU A 83 -26.14 0.20 8.27
CA GLU A 83 -27.25 1.10 7.90
C GLU A 83 -26.74 2.50 7.60
N ILE A 84 -27.22 3.08 6.49
CA ILE A 84 -26.96 4.46 6.09
C ILE A 84 -28.03 5.35 6.68
N ASN A 85 -27.62 6.31 7.51
CA ASN A 85 -28.55 7.26 8.09
C ASN A 85 -28.92 8.39 7.11
N GLN A 86 -30.07 9.01 7.36
CA GLN A 86 -30.37 10.30 6.77
C GLN A 86 -29.42 11.38 7.31
N PHE A 87 -28.94 12.25 6.42
CA PHE A 87 -28.10 13.37 6.80
C PHE A 87 -28.94 14.65 6.81
N ALA A 88 -28.98 15.32 7.97
CA ALA A 88 -29.87 16.47 8.19
C ALA A 88 -31.36 16.17 7.86
N GLY A 89 -31.80 14.94 8.11
CA GLY A 89 -33.18 14.49 7.84
C GLY A 89 -33.50 14.31 6.35
N GLN A 90 -32.48 14.18 5.49
CA GLN A 90 -32.65 13.98 4.05
C GLN A 90 -31.81 12.80 3.55
N TRP A 91 -32.30 12.15 2.50
CA TRP A 91 -31.57 11.15 1.73
C TRP A 91 -30.59 11.84 0.79
N THR A 92 -29.46 12.26 1.35
CA THR A 92 -28.39 12.98 0.66
C THR A 92 -27.03 12.34 0.93
N TRP A 93 -25.98 12.77 0.24
CA TRP A 93 -24.63 12.28 0.49
C TRP A 93 -24.14 12.77 1.84
N GLY A 94 -23.65 11.86 2.67
CA GLY A 94 -23.00 12.21 3.93
C GLY A 94 -21.93 11.23 4.33
N TRP A 95 -21.11 11.66 5.28
CA TRP A 95 -20.06 10.85 5.89
C TRP A 95 -20.56 10.31 7.22
N GLU A 96 -20.44 9.00 7.41
CA GLU A 96 -20.64 8.37 8.71
C GLU A 96 -19.61 7.26 8.95
N GLN A 97 -19.44 6.91 10.23
CA GLN A 97 -18.61 5.77 10.60
C GLN A 97 -19.37 4.49 10.28
N VAL A 98 -18.70 3.54 9.65
CA VAL A 98 -19.26 2.24 9.33
C VAL A 98 -19.25 1.39 10.59
N HIS A 99 -20.42 1.02 11.05
CA HIS A 99 -20.62 0.17 12.23
C HIS A 99 -21.85 -0.72 12.05
N ALA A 100 -22.00 -1.69 12.95
CA ALA A 100 -23.18 -2.55 12.96
C ALA A 100 -24.43 -1.77 13.39
N GLU A 101 -25.56 -2.00 12.71
CA GLU A 101 -26.86 -1.44 13.06
C GLU A 101 -27.18 -1.63 14.55
N GLY A 102 -27.66 -0.57 15.20
CA GLY A 102 -28.07 -0.59 16.61
C GLY A 102 -26.91 -0.74 17.60
N GLN A 103 -25.66 -0.80 17.13
CA GLN A 103 -24.47 -0.85 17.97
C GLN A 103 -23.76 0.50 18.00
N PRO A 104 -23.07 0.85 19.09
CA PRO A 104 -22.18 2.01 19.09
C PRO A 104 -21.05 1.81 18.08
N VAL A 105 -20.50 2.91 17.57
CA VAL A 105 -19.30 2.83 16.74
C VAL A 105 -18.14 2.24 17.55
N ALA A 106 -17.51 1.21 16.99
CA ALA A 106 -16.28 0.62 17.50
C ALA A 106 -15.21 0.59 16.39
N PRO A 107 -13.93 0.83 16.72
CA PRO A 107 -12.86 0.73 15.74
C PRO A 107 -12.55 -0.74 15.41
N PHE A 108 -11.96 -0.95 14.23
CA PHE A 108 -11.39 -2.21 13.79
C PHE A 108 -9.94 -2.31 14.25
N ALA A 109 -9.61 -3.34 15.02
CA ALA A 109 -8.23 -3.64 15.39
C ALA A 109 -7.52 -4.29 14.19
N LEU A 110 -6.64 -3.54 13.53
CA LEU A 110 -5.91 -3.99 12.34
C LEU A 110 -4.42 -4.12 12.66
N THR A 111 -3.77 -5.13 12.11
CA THR A 111 -2.31 -5.28 12.17
C THR A 111 -1.61 -4.42 11.13
N ALA A 112 -0.33 -4.07 11.30
CA ALA A 112 0.43 -3.49 10.19
C ALA A 112 0.47 -4.48 9.01
N GLY A 113 0.05 -4.05 7.82
CA GLY A 113 0.01 -4.93 6.65
C GLY A 113 -1.19 -4.72 5.75
N GLN A 114 -1.45 -5.73 4.92
CA GLN A 114 -2.54 -5.73 3.95
C GLN A 114 -3.83 -6.23 4.60
N HIS A 115 -4.92 -5.52 4.34
CA HIS A 115 -6.26 -5.81 4.80
C HIS A 115 -7.25 -5.75 3.65
N THR A 116 -8.39 -6.40 3.83
CA THR A 116 -9.51 -6.35 2.89
C THR A 116 -10.75 -5.80 3.57
N ILE A 117 -11.43 -4.88 2.91
CA ILE A 117 -12.73 -4.35 3.36
C ILE A 117 -13.73 -4.61 2.26
N VAL A 118 -14.80 -5.32 2.56
CA VAL A 118 -15.82 -5.72 1.60
C VAL A 118 -17.12 -5.03 1.93
N PHE A 119 -17.70 -4.34 0.95
CA PHE A 119 -19.09 -3.91 0.97
C PHE A 119 -19.86 -4.80 0.00
N SER A 120 -20.89 -5.48 0.49
CA SER A 120 -21.71 -6.40 -0.27
C SER A 120 -23.18 -5.96 -0.23
N SER A 121 -23.93 -6.33 -1.27
CA SER A 121 -25.33 -5.98 -1.44
C SER A 121 -26.17 -6.48 -0.27
N ARG A 122 -26.83 -5.57 0.45
CA ARG A 122 -27.94 -5.92 1.33
C ARG A 122 -29.23 -5.45 0.69
N GLU A 123 -29.39 -4.14 0.53
CA GLU A 123 -30.53 -3.54 -0.16
C GLU A 123 -30.16 -3.02 -1.55
N SER A 124 -31.18 -2.89 -2.39
CA SER A 124 -31.04 -2.30 -3.71
C SER A 124 -30.83 -0.80 -3.61
N PHE A 125 -30.09 -0.25 -4.56
CA PHE A 125 -29.85 1.16 -4.80
C PHE A 125 -29.21 1.97 -3.67
N SER A 126 -28.89 1.35 -2.52
CA SER A 126 -27.94 1.88 -1.55
C SER A 126 -26.66 2.30 -2.26
N ARG A 127 -26.19 3.51 -1.99
CA ARG A 127 -25.08 4.12 -2.75
C ARG A 127 -23.85 4.29 -1.88
N LEU A 128 -22.71 3.81 -2.38
CA LEU A 128 -21.39 4.00 -1.77
C LEU A 128 -20.51 4.83 -2.69
N ASP A 129 -19.99 5.95 -2.18
CA ASP A 129 -19.24 6.94 -2.96
C ASP A 129 -17.76 7.03 -2.58
N ALA A 130 -17.44 7.00 -1.28
CA ALA A 130 -16.07 7.10 -0.81
C ALA A 130 -15.88 6.27 0.47
N VAL A 131 -14.66 5.80 0.73
CA VAL A 131 -14.31 5.16 2.01
C VAL A 131 -13.01 5.75 2.52
N VAL A 132 -12.93 5.96 3.83
CA VAL A 132 -11.74 6.49 4.52
C VAL A 132 -11.44 5.60 5.71
N LEU A 133 -10.18 5.20 5.88
CA LEU A 133 -9.73 4.40 7.01
C LEU A 133 -8.67 5.20 7.77
N VAL A 134 -8.90 5.45 9.06
CA VAL A 134 -8.07 6.35 9.86
C VAL A 134 -7.96 5.86 11.31
N ASN A 135 -6.79 5.95 11.94
CA ASN A 135 -6.59 5.55 13.35
C ASN A 135 -6.79 6.70 14.35
N ARG A 136 -7.59 7.70 13.99
CA ARG A 136 -7.86 8.89 14.80
C ARG A 136 -9.35 8.98 15.12
N SER A 137 -9.70 8.76 16.39
CA SER A 137 -11.10 8.72 16.85
C SER A 137 -11.87 10.03 16.65
N VAL A 138 -11.17 11.18 16.64
CA VAL A 138 -11.78 12.50 16.46
C VAL A 138 -11.79 12.98 15.00
N TYR A 139 -11.31 12.17 14.06
CA TYR A 139 -11.31 12.55 12.64
C TYR A 139 -12.73 12.50 12.08
N VAL A 140 -13.16 13.56 11.40
CA VAL A 140 -14.42 13.61 10.65
C VAL A 140 -14.10 14.07 9.22
N PRO A 141 -14.31 13.22 8.20
CA PRO A 141 -14.07 13.60 6.83
C PRO A 141 -15.05 14.67 6.37
N THR A 142 -14.54 15.67 5.64
CA THR A 142 -15.33 16.76 5.04
C THR A 142 -15.11 16.89 3.54
N GLN A 143 -14.01 16.34 3.03
CA GLN A 143 -13.60 16.48 1.64
C GLN A 143 -14.06 15.29 0.81
N PHE A 144 -14.39 15.58 -0.45
CA PHE A 144 -14.62 14.61 -1.50
C PHE A 144 -14.03 15.15 -2.80
N THR A 145 -13.78 14.29 -3.78
CA THR A 145 -13.23 14.72 -5.07
C THR A 145 -14.36 15.35 -5.91
N PRO A 146 -14.32 16.63 -6.29
CA PRO A 146 -15.35 17.18 -7.15
C PRO A 146 -15.32 16.57 -8.56
N CYS A 147 -16.40 16.76 -9.29
CA CYS A 147 -16.44 16.44 -10.71
C CYS A 147 -15.41 17.25 -11.52
N GLY A 148 -14.79 16.62 -12.51
CA GLY A 148 -13.96 17.31 -13.51
C GLY A 148 -12.52 17.64 -13.11
N THR A 149 -12.09 17.43 -11.86
CA THR A 149 -10.69 17.66 -11.46
C THR A 149 -9.85 16.42 -11.75
N THR A 150 -9.43 16.23 -13.01
CA THR A 150 -8.33 15.30 -13.29
C THR A 150 -7.03 15.98 -12.84
N PRO A 151 -6.30 15.49 -11.81
CA PRO A 151 -5.03 16.08 -11.45
C PRO A 151 -4.06 15.92 -12.63
N THR A 152 -3.58 17.03 -13.16
CA THR A 152 -2.51 17.03 -14.17
C THR A 152 -1.25 16.49 -13.49
N PRO A 153 -0.64 15.38 -13.97
CA PRO A 153 0.58 14.87 -13.35
C PRO A 153 1.68 15.94 -13.43
N THR A 154 2.20 16.35 -12.27
CA THR A 154 3.36 17.24 -12.20
C THR A 154 4.60 16.43 -12.58
N ALA A 155 5.36 16.87 -13.59
CA ALA A 155 6.56 16.16 -14.01
C ALA A 155 7.64 16.18 -12.91
N THR A 156 8.00 15.02 -12.38
CA THR A 156 9.12 14.86 -11.45
C THR A 156 10.43 14.87 -12.23
N ALA A 157 11.37 15.77 -11.87
CA ALA A 157 12.69 15.79 -12.48
C ALA A 157 13.45 14.47 -12.23
N PRO A 158 14.19 13.92 -13.21
CA PRO A 158 14.94 12.68 -13.04
C PRO A 158 16.07 12.83 -12.01
N PRO A 159 16.43 11.77 -11.26
CA PRO A 159 17.52 11.82 -10.28
C PRO A 159 18.87 12.11 -10.96
N THR A 160 19.61 13.07 -10.42
CA THR A 160 20.95 13.43 -10.88
C THR A 160 21.94 12.33 -10.45
N ARG A 161 22.77 11.81 -11.39
CA ARG A 161 23.78 10.80 -11.06
C ARG A 161 24.96 11.44 -10.32
N THR A 162 25.18 11.08 -9.06
CA THR A 162 26.39 11.43 -8.32
C THR A 162 27.51 10.45 -8.67
N ALA A 163 28.70 10.93 -9.04
CA ALA A 163 29.84 10.08 -9.32
C ALA A 163 30.42 9.48 -8.03
N THR A 164 30.48 8.15 -7.94
CA THR A 164 31.09 7.43 -6.81
C THR A 164 32.61 7.34 -7.01
N ALA A 165 33.40 7.72 -6.01
CA ALA A 165 34.86 7.62 -6.05
C ALA A 165 35.30 6.15 -6.15
N THR A 166 36.21 5.86 -7.09
CA THR A 166 36.79 4.53 -7.32
C THR A 166 37.74 4.16 -6.16
N PRO A 167 37.68 2.93 -5.60
CA PRO A 167 38.59 2.52 -4.53
C PRO A 167 40.03 2.42 -5.05
N THR A 168 40.96 3.07 -4.36
CA THR A 168 42.40 2.98 -4.62
C THR A 168 42.96 1.68 -4.05
N SER A 169 43.72 0.92 -4.84
CA SER A 169 44.39 -0.30 -4.36
C SER A 169 45.51 0.07 -3.38
N THR A 170 45.49 -0.54 -2.19
CA THR A 170 46.58 -0.39 -1.21
C THR A 170 47.47 -1.62 -1.32
N SER A 171 48.75 -1.46 -1.62
CA SER A 171 49.70 -2.57 -1.64
C SER A 171 50.11 -2.94 -0.21
N THR A 172 49.82 -4.18 0.19
CA THR A 172 50.27 -4.72 1.48
C THR A 172 51.77 -5.07 1.39
N PRO A 173 52.63 -4.63 2.32
CA PRO A 173 54.06 -4.95 2.26
C PRO A 173 54.32 -6.44 2.45
N SER A 174 55.22 -6.97 1.62
CA SER A 174 55.66 -8.38 1.63
C SER A 174 56.49 -8.70 2.89
N PRO A 175 56.39 -9.91 3.48
CA PRO A 175 57.19 -10.26 4.66
C PRO A 175 58.69 -10.27 4.33
N THR A 176 59.46 -9.53 5.10
CA THR A 176 60.93 -9.50 5.01
C THR A 176 61.49 -10.80 5.60
N ALA A 177 62.25 -11.57 4.80
CA ALA A 177 62.91 -12.77 5.29
C ALA A 177 64.05 -12.40 6.25
N THR A 178 63.89 -12.73 7.53
CA THR A 178 64.95 -12.59 8.54
C THR A 178 66.00 -13.68 8.33
N ALA A 179 67.25 -13.30 8.11
CA ALA A 179 68.37 -14.23 8.00
C ALA A 179 68.72 -14.83 9.38
N THR A 180 68.68 -16.16 9.50
CA THR A 180 69.14 -16.92 10.67
C THR A 180 70.65 -17.14 10.57
N PRO A 181 71.43 -17.03 11.68
CA PRO A 181 72.89 -17.05 11.59
C PRO A 181 73.46 -18.44 11.25
N THR A 182 74.58 -18.37 10.54
CA THR A 182 75.36 -19.48 9.99
C THR A 182 76.08 -20.29 11.07
N ARG A 183 75.98 -21.62 11.02
CA ARG A 183 77.04 -22.53 11.52
C ARG A 183 77.60 -23.36 10.36
N THR A 184 78.91 -23.51 10.41
CA THR A 184 79.82 -23.94 9.34
C THR A 184 79.74 -25.43 8.99
N ALA A 185 79.81 -25.69 7.67
CA ALA A 185 80.21 -26.88 6.90
C ALA A 185 79.53 -28.25 7.16
N THR A 186 78.74 -28.74 6.19
CA THR A 186 79.15 -29.68 5.11
C THR A 186 77.89 -30.33 4.49
N GLN A 187 77.88 -30.44 3.16
CA GLN A 187 76.95 -31.15 2.26
C GLN A 187 75.58 -30.51 1.92
N THR A 188 75.29 -30.66 0.64
CA THR A 188 74.28 -30.04 -0.24
C THR A 188 72.84 -30.18 0.24
N PRO A 189 72.06 -29.07 0.26
CA PRO A 189 70.65 -29.14 -0.06
C PRO A 189 70.33 -28.28 -1.29
N THR A 190 69.72 -28.93 -2.27
CA THR A 190 69.11 -28.35 -3.46
C THR A 190 68.12 -27.25 -3.07
N ARG A 191 68.31 -26.02 -3.58
CA ARG A 191 67.30 -24.96 -3.48
C ARG A 191 66.14 -25.30 -4.42
N THR A 192 65.03 -25.81 -3.88
CA THR A 192 63.76 -25.87 -4.61
C THR A 192 63.12 -24.49 -4.55
N MET A 193 63.06 -23.77 -5.68
CA MET A 193 62.18 -22.62 -5.83
C MET A 193 60.76 -23.13 -6.08
N THR A 194 59.88 -22.96 -5.10
CA THR A 194 58.43 -23.02 -5.33
C THR A 194 57.90 -21.60 -5.19
N ALA A 195 57.53 -20.99 -6.31
CA ALA A 195 56.80 -19.73 -6.31
C ALA A 195 55.51 -19.90 -7.10
N THR A 196 54.37 -19.85 -6.39
CA THR A 196 53.14 -19.29 -6.97
C THR A 196 52.27 -18.72 -5.85
N PRO A 197 52.39 -17.43 -5.49
CA PRO A 197 51.30 -16.76 -4.78
C PRO A 197 50.17 -16.53 -5.79
N THR A 198 49.08 -17.29 -5.64
CA THR A 198 47.83 -17.03 -6.38
C THR A 198 47.20 -15.78 -5.79
N SER A 199 47.16 -14.67 -6.53
CA SER A 199 46.41 -13.48 -6.15
C SER A 199 44.91 -13.75 -6.30
N THR A 200 44.22 -14.06 -5.21
CA THR A 200 42.76 -14.17 -5.21
C THR A 200 42.17 -12.77 -5.08
N SER A 201 41.76 -12.16 -6.20
CA SER A 201 40.98 -10.92 -6.16
C SER A 201 39.56 -11.24 -5.71
N THR A 202 39.22 -10.95 -4.46
CA THR A 202 37.82 -10.96 -4.02
C THR A 202 37.19 -9.65 -4.48
N ALA A 203 36.42 -9.68 -5.56
CA ALA A 203 35.59 -8.54 -5.95
C ALA A 203 34.53 -8.33 -4.87
N THR A 204 34.71 -7.32 -4.01
CA THR A 204 33.66 -6.88 -3.09
C THR A 204 32.56 -6.24 -3.93
N ALA A 205 31.34 -6.77 -3.86
CA ALA A 205 30.19 -6.22 -4.58
C ALA A 205 29.99 -4.75 -4.16
N THR A 206 30.18 -3.83 -5.10
CA THR A 206 29.83 -2.41 -4.93
C THR A 206 28.34 -2.32 -4.61
N PRO A 207 27.91 -1.61 -3.54
CA PRO A 207 26.50 -1.37 -3.31
C PRO A 207 25.98 -0.47 -4.45
N THR A 208 25.29 -1.07 -5.41
CA THR A 208 24.58 -0.34 -6.45
C THR A 208 23.40 0.35 -5.78
N HIS A 209 23.50 1.66 -5.54
CA HIS A 209 22.34 2.48 -5.22
C HIS A 209 21.38 2.42 -6.41
N THR A 210 20.41 1.52 -6.31
CA THR A 210 19.29 1.47 -7.25
C THR A 210 18.52 2.78 -7.02
N PRO A 211 18.38 3.66 -8.03
CA PRO A 211 17.56 4.85 -7.87
C PRO A 211 16.19 4.37 -7.40
N THR A 212 15.84 4.72 -6.16
CA THR A 212 14.51 4.45 -5.64
C THR A 212 13.58 5.24 -6.54
N ALA A 213 12.76 4.54 -7.34
CA ALA A 213 11.69 5.19 -8.07
C ALA A 213 10.86 5.94 -7.02
N THR A 214 10.98 7.26 -6.97
CA THR A 214 9.96 8.08 -6.33
C THR A 214 8.67 7.63 -6.97
N PRO A 215 7.67 7.14 -6.21
CA PRO A 215 6.41 6.74 -6.81
C PRO A 215 5.87 7.98 -7.51
N THR A 216 6.02 8.02 -8.83
CA THR A 216 5.25 8.91 -9.68
C THR A 216 3.81 8.62 -9.27
N ALA A 217 3.11 9.64 -8.81
CA ALA A 217 1.68 9.55 -8.59
C ALA A 217 1.07 9.28 -9.96
N THR A 218 1.02 8.01 -10.34
CA THR A 218 0.20 7.54 -11.45
C THR A 218 -1.19 8.02 -11.08
N PRO A 219 -1.86 8.83 -11.91
CA PRO A 219 -3.29 9.06 -11.74
C PRO A 219 -3.96 7.71 -11.98
N VAL A 220 -4.01 6.88 -10.94
CA VAL A 220 -4.90 5.74 -10.88
C VAL A 220 -6.27 6.38 -10.88
N ARG A 221 -7.11 6.01 -11.85
CA ARG A 221 -8.56 6.23 -11.77
C ARG A 221 -9.05 5.50 -10.52
N ARG A 222 -8.92 6.18 -9.38
CA ARG A 222 -9.49 5.78 -8.10
C ARG A 222 -10.95 6.12 -8.21
N TYR A 223 -11.77 5.09 -8.36
CA TYR A 223 -13.22 5.26 -8.34
C TYR A 223 -13.76 5.55 -6.93
N LEU A 224 -12.92 5.44 -5.89
CA LEU A 224 -13.15 5.97 -4.54
C LEU A 224 -11.80 6.47 -3.94
N PRO A 225 -11.69 7.72 -3.47
CA PRO A 225 -10.48 8.17 -2.78
C PRO A 225 -10.40 7.58 -1.36
N LEU A 226 -9.50 6.62 -1.13
CA LEU A 226 -9.04 6.31 0.24
C LEU A 226 -8.02 7.37 0.66
N ILE A 227 -8.44 8.28 1.54
CA ILE A 227 -7.56 9.29 2.13
C ILE A 227 -7.06 8.74 3.47
N LEU A 228 -5.77 8.38 3.55
CA LEU A 228 -5.13 8.18 4.85
C LEU A 228 -4.76 9.56 5.40
N HIS A 229 -5.41 9.96 6.49
CA HIS A 229 -4.91 11.05 7.31
C HIS A 229 -4.03 10.50 8.42
N ARG A 230 -2.93 11.21 8.69
CA ARG A 230 -2.08 11.02 9.87
C ARG A 230 -2.72 11.68 11.08
#